data_AF-A0A9E3E7U2-F1
#
_entry.id   AF-A0A9E3E7U2-F1
#
_cell.length_a   1.000
_cell.length_b   1.000
_cell.length_c   1.000
_cell.angle_alpha   90.00
_cell.angle_beta   90.00
_cell.angle_gamma   90.00
#
_symmetry.space_group_name_H-M   'P 1'
#
loop_
_entity.id
_entity.type
_entity.pdbx_description
1 polymer ?
#
loop_
_entity_poly.entity_id
_entity_poly.type
_entity_poly.pdbx_seq_one_letter_code
_entity_poly.pdbx_strand_id
1 'polypeptide(L)' 'MTNDVLDDPLSRLAVTYDPLRAALLQAAQSAFQAGFLGRQMPELSKLYDLKLLNEVLAEKGKKSMQ' A
#
# COMPACT_ATOMS: atom_id res chain seq x y z
N MET A 1 13.95 -26.38 -15.69
CA MET A 1 14.30 -25.46 -14.59
C MET A 1 12.99 -25.23 -13.84
N THR A 2 12.80 -25.89 -12.70
CA THR A 2 11.55 -25.77 -11.95
C THR A 2 11.44 -24.39 -11.33
N ASN A 3 10.25 -23.81 -11.45
CA ASN A 3 9.88 -22.46 -11.03
C ASN A 3 9.60 -22.38 -9.51
N ASP A 4 10.07 -23.37 -8.74
CA ASP A 4 9.67 -23.67 -7.35
C ASP A 4 9.85 -22.49 -6.39
N VAL A 5 10.82 -21.60 -6.66
CA VAL A 5 11.04 -20.38 -5.86
C VAL A 5 9.89 -19.38 -5.96
N LEU A 6 9.17 -19.36 -7.09
CA LEU A 6 8.03 -18.47 -7.32
C LEU A 6 6.70 -19.14 -7.00
N ASP A 7 6.61 -20.46 -7.17
CA ASP A 7 5.36 -21.20 -7.01
C ASP A 7 4.83 -21.12 -5.55
N ASP A 8 5.72 -21.25 -4.56
CA ASP A 8 5.33 -21.17 -3.15
C ASP A 8 4.89 -19.75 -2.71
N PRO A 9 5.64 -18.66 -2.98
CA PRO A 9 5.19 -17.30 -2.65
C PRO A 9 3.91 -16.89 -3.39
N LEU A 10 3.78 -17.23 -4.67
CA LEU A 10 2.60 -16.87 -5.47
C LEU A 10 1.35 -17.63 -5.01
N SER A 11 1.49 -18.85 -4.47
CA SER A 11 0.36 -19.61 -3.93
C SER A 11 -0.35 -18.92 -2.76
N ARG A 12 0.34 -18.00 -2.06
CA ARG A 12 -0.19 -17.25 -0.90
C ARG A 12 -0.53 -15.79 -1.23
N LEU A 13 -0.31 -15.35 -2.47
CA LEU A 13 -0.57 -13.97 -2.88
C LEU A 13 -2.08 -13.71 -2.96
N ALA A 14 -2.56 -12.73 -2.20
CA ALA A 14 -3.93 -12.23 -2.31
C ALA A 14 -3.93 -10.89 -3.06
N VAL A 15 -4.54 -10.86 -4.23
CA VAL A 15 -4.75 -9.61 -4.98
C VAL A 15 -5.91 -8.85 -4.34
N THR A 16 -5.64 -7.64 -3.86
CA THR A 16 -6.62 -6.76 -3.23
C THR A 16 -6.55 -5.37 -3.84
N TYR A 17 -7.65 -4.63 -3.75
CA TYR A 17 -7.69 -3.21 -4.07
C TYR A 17 -7.52 -2.33 -2.82
N ASP A 18 -7.36 -2.90 -1.62
CA ASP A 18 -7.05 -2.17 -0.37
C ASP A 18 -5.74 -1.38 -0.53
N PRO A 19 -5.69 -0.07 -0.21
CA PRO A 19 -4.50 0.75 -0.46
C PRO A 19 -3.47 0.62 0.67
N LEU A 20 -3.69 -0.26 1.66
CA LEU A 20 -2.80 -0.52 2.79
C LEU A 20 -2.45 0.73 3.61
N ARG A 21 -3.34 1.73 3.64
CA ARG A 21 -3.14 3.03 4.30
C ARG A 21 -2.60 2.89 5.73
N ALA A 22 -3.23 2.06 6.55
CA ALA A 22 -2.86 1.88 7.95
C ALA A 22 -1.43 1.31 8.08
N ALA A 23 -1.09 0.29 7.29
CA ALA A 23 0.23 -0.32 7.28
C ALA A 23 1.30 0.66 6.79
N LEU A 24 1.00 1.46 5.77
CA LEU A 24 1.90 2.51 5.26
C LEU A 24 2.20 3.58 6.32
N LEU A 25 1.18 4.07 7.02
CA LEU A 25 1.37 5.05 8.10
C LEU A 25 2.19 4.47 9.27
N GLN A 26 1.93 3.21 9.64
CA GLN A 26 2.70 2.52 10.67
C GLN A 26 4.17 2.38 10.26
N ALA A 27 4.44 1.94 9.03
CA ALA A 27 5.80 1.81 8.51
C ALA A 27 6.54 3.16 8.48
N ALA A 28 5.87 4.22 8.03
CA ALA A 28 6.44 5.56 8.04
C ALA A 28 6.76 6.04 9.47
N GLN A 29 5.88 5.76 10.43
CA GLN A 29 6.10 6.09 11.84
C GLN A 29 7.29 5.30 12.42
N SER A 30 7.38 3.99 12.15
CA SER A 30 8.52 3.18 12.57
C SER A 30 9.83 3.67 11.95
N ALA A 31 9.83 4.03 10.66
CA ALA A 31 11.00 4.56 9.97
C ALA A 31 11.44 5.91 10.54
N PHE A 32 10.49 6.79 10.89
CA PHE A 32 10.79 8.04 11.56
C PHE A 32 11.40 7.83 12.95
N GLN A 33 10.81 6.95 13.76
CA GLN A 33 11.33 6.60 15.09
C GLN A 33 12.74 6.00 15.03
N ALA A 34 13.03 5.22 13.99
CA ALA A 34 14.36 4.67 13.74
C ALA A 34 15.35 5.69 13.14
N GLY A 35 14.93 6.93 12.89
CA GLY A 35 15.79 8.01 12.39
C GLY A 35 16.00 8.02 10.87
N PHE A 36 15.28 7.20 10.10
CA PHE A 36 15.43 7.12 8.65
C PHE A 36 14.76 8.26 7.88
N LEU A 37 13.78 8.95 8.48
CA LEU A 37 13.00 10.01 7.82
C LEU A 37 13.41 11.42 8.25
N GLY A 38 14.63 11.58 8.78
CA GLY A 38 15.17 12.86 9.22
C GLY A 38 14.65 13.28 10.60
N ARG A 39 14.78 14.57 10.91
CA ARG A 39 14.50 15.11 12.25
C ARG A 39 13.04 15.49 12.48
N GLN A 40 12.27 15.67 11.41
CA GLN A 40 10.87 16.04 11.45
C GLN A 40 10.07 15.05 10.63
N MET A 41 8.86 14.74 11.10
CA MET A 41 7.97 13.82 10.42
C MET A 41 7.63 14.39 9.03
N PRO A 42 7.83 13.63 7.93
CA PRO A 42 7.44 14.08 6.62
C PRO A 42 5.91 14.16 6.50
N GLU A 43 5.44 15.00 5.58
CA GLU A 43 4.02 15.07 5.22
C GLU A 43 3.62 13.77 4.50
N LEU A 44 2.66 13.02 5.07
CA LEU A 44 2.28 11.69 4.58
C LEU A 44 0.97 11.68 3.78
N SER A 45 0.24 12.79 3.69
CA SER A 45 -1.02 12.84 2.93
C SER A 45 -0.82 12.56 1.44
N LYS A 46 0.40 12.81 0.93
CA LYS A 46 0.79 12.54 -0.45
C LYS A 46 1.46 11.17 -0.68
N LEU A 47 1.50 10.31 0.34
CA LEU A 47 2.17 9.00 0.26
C LEU A 47 1.46 8.05 -0.72
N TYR A 48 0.16 8.21 -0.92
CA TYR A 48 -0.63 7.45 -1.88
C TYR A 48 -1.72 8.34 -2.48
N ASP A 49 -2.03 8.14 -3.77
CA ASP A 49 -3.11 8.84 -4.47
C ASP A 49 -4.21 7.85 -4.86
N LEU A 50 -5.41 8.06 -4.32
CA LEU A 50 -6.57 7.19 -4.57
C LEU A 50 -7.38 7.61 -5.81
N LYS A 51 -6.98 8.67 -6.53
CA LYS A 51 -7.76 9.20 -7.65
C LYS A 51 -8.08 8.14 -8.70
N LEU A 52 -7.05 7.52 -9.29
CA LEU A 52 -7.22 6.51 -10.33
C LEU A 52 -7.98 5.27 -9.82
N LEU A 53 -7.70 4.86 -8.58
CA LEU A 53 -8.40 3.73 -7.97
C LEU A 53 -9.89 4.01 -7.82
N ASN A 54 -10.24 5.21 -7.35
CA ASN A 54 -11.62 5.63 -7.18
C ASN A 54 -12.36 5.80 -8.52
N GLU A 55 -11.67 6.23 -9.59
CA GLU A 55 -12.23 6.23 -10.95
C GLU A 55 -12.63 4.81 -11.38
N VAL A 56 -11.73 3.83 -11.22
CA VAL A 56 -12.02 2.42 -11.56
C VAL A 56 -13.10 1.80 -10.67
N LEU A 57 -13.12 2.13 -9.37
CA LEU A 57 -14.15 1.65 -8.46
C LEU A 57 -15.53 2.19 -8.83
N ALA A 58 -15.61 3.46 -9.25
CA ALA A 58 -16.85 4.06 -9.71
C ALA A 58 -17.39 3.38 -10.99
N GLU A 59 -16.52 3.13 -11.98
CA GLU A 59 -16.89 2.37 -13.19
C GLU A 59 -17.41 0.95 -12.87
N LYS A 60 -16.91 0.36 -11.78
CA LYS A 60 -17.33 -0.97 -11.29
C LYS A 60 -18.52 -0.93 -10.34
N GLY A 61 -19.14 0.25 -10.11
CA GLY A 61 -20.27 0.41 -9.18
C GLY A 61 -19.92 0.14 -7.71
N LYS A 62 -18.64 0.28 -7.33
CA LYS A 62 -18.14 0.06 -5.97
C LYS A 62 -17.98 1.38 -5.22
N LYS A 63 -17.95 1.31 -3.88
CA LYS A 63 -17.69 2.47 -3.03
C LYS A 63 -16.26 2.96 -3.18
N SER A 64 -16.09 4.28 -3.24
CA SER A 64 -14.79 4.93 -3.19
C SER A 64 -14.07 4.67 -1.86
N MET A 65 -12.75 4.71 -1.89
CA MET A 65 -11.90 4.57 -0.72
C MET A 65 -11.38 5.92 -0.24
N GLN A 66 -11.10 6.00 1.06
CA GLN A 66 -10.64 7.18 1.81
C GLN A 66 -9.33 6.90 2.54
#